data_AF-A0AAE3V8X8-F1
#
_entry.id   AF-A0AAE3V8X8-F1
#
_cell.length_a   1.000
_cell.length_b   1.000
_cell.length_c   1.000
_cell.angle_alpha   90.00
_cell.angle_beta   90.00
_cell.angle_gamma   90.00
#
_symmetry.space_group_name_H-M   'P 1'
#
loop_
_entity.id
_entity.type
_entity.pdbx_description
1 polymer ?
#
loop_
_entity_poly.entity_id
_entity_poly.type
_entity_poly.pdbx_seq_one_letter_code
_entity_poly.pdbx_strand_id
1 'polypeptide(L)'
;MTLDEARQLHTFDEYFKRETVETVFEKAGKKITPKLLLEAIRTLPEEKRKAILLYYFEGMNDTEIAELFNTSRSTIQYRRTSSFERLRKYLEENADEWDEW
;
A
#
# COMPACT_ATOMS: atom_id res chain seq x y z
N MET A 1 -21.27 29.51 39.52
CA MET A 1 -20.67 28.59 38.53
C MET A 1 -19.17 28.70 38.72
N THR A 2 -18.58 27.74 39.43
CA THR A 2 -17.16 27.77 39.81
C THR A 2 -16.31 27.26 38.65
N LEU A 3 -15.05 27.71 38.55
CA LEU A 3 -14.12 27.34 37.47
C LEU A 3 -13.95 25.80 37.31
N ASP A 4 -14.23 25.05 38.39
CA ASP A 4 -14.10 23.60 38.44
C ASP A 4 -15.20 22.85 37.67
N GLU A 5 -16.40 23.44 37.54
CA GLU A 5 -17.52 22.83 36.79
C GLU A 5 -17.26 22.84 35.27
N ALA A 6 -16.50 23.84 34.77
CA ALA A 6 -16.17 23.95 33.35
C ALA A 6 -15.11 22.94 32.87
N ARG A 7 -14.33 22.36 33.79
CA ARG A 7 -13.30 21.35 33.47
C ARG A 7 -13.86 19.93 33.36
N GLN A 8 -15.05 19.67 33.89
CA GLN A 8 -15.67 18.34 33.86
C GLN A 8 -16.46 18.04 32.57
N LEU A 9 -16.64 19.02 31.68
CA LEU A 9 -17.33 18.83 30.39
C LEU A 9 -16.36 18.69 29.20
N HIS A 10 -15.07 18.50 29.44
CA HIS A 10 -14.10 18.29 28.38
C HIS A 10 -14.05 16.81 27.95
N THR A 11 -15.01 16.37 27.16
CA THR A 11 -14.86 15.14 26.37
C THR A 11 -14.00 15.46 25.15
N PHE A 12 -12.76 14.95 25.12
CA PHE A 12 -12.02 14.87 23.85
C PHE A 12 -12.78 13.89 22.97
N ASP A 13 -13.38 14.41 21.91
CA ASP A 13 -14.02 13.56 20.91
C ASP A 13 -12.91 12.77 20.19
N GLU A 14 -12.86 11.45 20.36
CA GLU A 14 -11.87 10.60 19.70
C GLU A 14 -12.18 10.39 18.20
N TYR A 15 -12.84 11.36 17.55
CA TYR A 15 -13.23 11.32 16.13
C TYR A 15 -12.05 11.19 15.16
N PHE A 16 -10.82 11.43 15.63
CA PHE A 16 -9.60 11.27 14.83
C PHE A 16 -8.84 9.97 15.09
N LYS A 17 -9.34 9.09 15.97
CA LYS A 17 -9.05 7.66 15.81
C LYS A 17 -9.90 7.19 14.65
N ARG A 18 -9.52 7.59 13.42
CA ARG A 18 -9.71 6.67 12.31
C ARG A 18 -9.08 5.39 12.84
N GLU A 19 -9.88 4.35 13.02
CA GLU A 19 -9.35 3.02 12.86
C GLU A 19 -8.62 3.07 11.51
N THR A 20 -7.34 3.38 11.53
CA THR A 20 -6.40 2.70 10.67
C THR A 20 -6.59 1.27 11.11
N VAL A 21 -7.63 0.62 10.56
CA VAL A 21 -7.62 -0.81 10.38
C VAL A 21 -6.34 -0.99 9.62
N GLU A 22 -5.24 -1.22 10.33
CA GLU A 22 -4.02 -1.67 9.72
C GLU A 22 -4.48 -2.98 9.10
N THR A 23 -4.83 -2.92 7.82
CA THR A 23 -5.30 -4.06 7.06
C THR A 23 -4.08 -4.95 6.90
N VAL A 24 -3.77 -5.68 7.97
CA VAL A 24 -2.69 -6.63 8.02
C VAL A 24 -3.18 -7.85 7.29
N PHE A 25 -2.60 -8.08 6.11
CA PHE A 25 -2.88 -9.27 5.34
C PHE A 25 -1.95 -10.37 5.82
N GLU A 26 -2.49 -11.36 6.52
CA GLU A 26 -1.73 -12.51 6.97
C GLU A 26 -1.90 -13.69 6.01
N LYS A 27 -0.79 -14.23 5.52
CA LYS A 27 -0.79 -15.46 4.73
C LYS A 27 0.46 -16.27 5.01
N ALA A 28 0.28 -17.57 5.29
CA ALA A 28 1.38 -18.49 5.61
C ALA A 28 2.27 -17.99 6.77
N GLY A 29 1.66 -17.34 7.77
CA GLY A 29 2.37 -16.76 8.91
C GLY A 29 3.12 -15.45 8.62
N LYS A 30 3.04 -14.92 7.39
CA LYS A 30 3.62 -13.62 7.04
C LYS A 30 2.57 -12.54 7.09
N LYS A 31 2.81 -11.50 7.89
CA LYS A 31 1.97 -10.31 8.00
C LYS A 31 2.44 -9.24 7.04
N ILE A 32 1.60 -8.92 6.06
CA ILE A 32 1.85 -7.84 5.10
C ILE A 32 1.06 -6.63 5.54
N THR A 33 1.77 -5.61 6.04
CA THR A 33 1.17 -4.33 6.41
C THR A 33 1.10 -3.40 5.19
N PRO A 34 0.16 -2.43 5.16
CA PRO A 34 0.11 -1.43 4.09
C PRO A 34 1.39 -0.59 4.02
N LYS A 35 2.05 -0.34 5.17
CA LYS A 35 3.34 0.36 5.25
C LYS A 35 4.44 -0.43 4.55
N LEU A 36 4.57 -1.73 4.83
CA LEU A 36 5.54 -2.61 4.19
C LEU A 36 5.30 -2.69 2.66
N LEU A 37 4.04 -2.82 2.24
CA LEU A 37 3.69 -2.82 0.81
C LEU A 37 4.07 -1.51 0.12
N LEU A 38 3.86 -0.36 0.79
CA LEU A 38 4.24 0.94 0.25
C LEU A 38 5.77 1.06 0.07
N GLU A 39 6.56 0.61 1.05
CA GLU A 39 8.02 0.58 0.93
C GLU A 39 8.48 -0.34 -0.20
N ALA A 40 7.89 -1.53 -0.33
CA ALA A 40 8.15 -2.43 -1.44
C ALA A 40 7.90 -1.76 -2.80
N ILE A 41 6.79 -1.04 -2.96
CA ILE A 41 6.44 -0.29 -4.18
C ILE A 41 7.42 0.86 -4.44
N ARG A 42 7.93 1.51 -3.39
CA ARG A 42 8.94 2.58 -3.51
C ARG A 42 10.27 2.06 -4.06
N THR A 43 10.64 0.80 -3.79
CA THR A 43 11.86 0.20 -4.36
C THR A 43 11.78 -0.06 -5.88
N LEU A 44 10.57 -0.08 -6.46
CA LEU A 44 10.42 -0.31 -7.88
C LEU A 44 10.89 0.90 -8.71
N PRO A 45 11.52 0.67 -9.88
CA PRO A 45 11.75 1.70 -10.89
C PRO A 45 10.43 2.37 -11.28
N GLU A 46 10.51 3.65 -11.66
CA GLU A 46 9.32 4.47 -11.91
C GLU A 46 8.35 3.86 -12.92
N GLU A 47 8.86 3.34 -14.05
CA GLU A 47 8.03 2.72 -15.09
C GLU A 47 7.26 1.49 -14.58
N LYS A 48 7.91 0.73 -13.71
CA LYS A 48 7.35 -0.47 -13.07
C LYS A 48 6.32 -0.11 -12.02
N ARG A 49 6.62 0.91 -11.22
CA ARG A 49 5.69 1.48 -10.22
C ARG A 49 4.40 1.97 -10.88
N LYS A 50 4.51 2.76 -11.96
CA LYS A 50 3.35 3.27 -12.71
C LYS A 50 2.48 2.14 -13.27
N ALA A 51 3.10 1.11 -13.86
CA ALA A 51 2.34 -0.04 -14.37
C ALA A 51 1.55 -0.78 -13.27
N ILE A 52 2.12 -0.96 -12.08
CA ILE A 52 1.43 -1.57 -10.93
C ILE A 52 0.29 -0.69 -10.44
N LEU A 53 0.53 0.63 -10.28
CA LEU A 53 -0.47 1.56 -9.77
C LEU A 53 -1.69 1.62 -10.70
N LEU A 54 -1.47 1.80 -12.00
CA LEU A 54 -2.56 1.87 -12.96
C LEU A 54 -3.34 0.56 -13.06
N TYR A 55 -2.66 -0.58 -12.97
CA TYR A 55 -3.33 -1.89 -13.10
C TYR A 55 -4.16 -2.25 -11.87
N TYR A 56 -3.58 -2.14 -10.67
CA TYR A 56 -4.22 -2.64 -9.45
C TYR A 56 -5.05 -1.57 -8.71
N PHE A 57 -4.72 -0.28 -8.84
CA PHE A 57 -5.40 0.80 -8.13
C PHE A 57 -6.36 1.57 -9.03
N GLU A 58 -5.97 1.86 -10.28
CA GLU A 58 -6.86 2.53 -11.25
C GLU A 58 -7.70 1.55 -12.08
N GLY A 59 -7.46 0.24 -11.96
CA GLY A 59 -8.23 -0.80 -12.65
C GLY A 59 -8.03 -0.87 -14.17
N MET A 60 -7.00 -0.22 -14.70
CA MET A 60 -6.70 -0.22 -16.13
C MET A 60 -6.09 -1.55 -16.58
N ASN A 61 -6.41 -2.01 -17.78
CA ASN A 61 -5.81 -3.21 -18.36
C ASN A 61 -4.50 -2.91 -19.13
N ASP A 62 -3.76 -3.96 -19.53
CA ASP A 62 -2.46 -3.80 -20.22
C ASP A 62 -2.54 -2.99 -21.51
N THR A 63 -3.67 -3.05 -22.22
CA THR A 63 -3.88 -2.34 -23.48
C THR A 63 -4.05 -0.84 -23.21
N GLU A 64 -4.92 -0.46 -22.28
CA GLU A 64 -5.16 0.93 -21.89
C GLU A 64 -3.89 1.60 -21.36
N ILE A 65 -3.11 0.86 -20.55
CA ILE A 65 -1.83 1.34 -20.03
C ILE A 65 -0.79 1.47 -21.17
N ALA A 66 -0.78 0.54 -22.12
CA ALA A 66 0.14 0.58 -23.25
C ALA A 66 -0.15 1.79 -24.15
N GLU A 67 -1.42 2.07 -24.41
CA GLU A 67 -1.87 3.26 -25.12
C GLU A 67 -1.45 4.54 -24.39
N LEU A 68 -1.67 4.62 -23.07
CA LEU A 68 -1.28 5.77 -22.25
C LEU A 68 0.22 6.09 -22.33
N PHE A 69 1.08 5.07 -22.38
CA PHE A 69 2.53 5.24 -22.46
C PHE A 69 3.08 5.16 -23.89
N ASN A 70 2.22 5.08 -24.91
CA ASN A 70 2.60 4.89 -26.31
C ASN A 70 3.65 3.77 -26.49
N THR A 71 3.39 2.62 -25.87
CA THR A 71 4.25 1.44 -25.90
C THR A 71 3.48 0.19 -26.28
N SER A 72 4.14 -0.96 -26.36
CA SER A 72 3.46 -2.23 -26.67
C SER A 72 2.81 -2.84 -25.42
N ARG A 73 1.69 -3.55 -25.63
CA ARG A 73 1.03 -4.33 -24.58
C ARG A 73 1.98 -5.32 -23.89
N SER A 74 2.87 -5.97 -24.65
CA SER A 74 3.85 -6.92 -24.11
C SER A 74 4.89 -6.24 -23.21
N THR A 75 5.26 -4.99 -23.51
CA THR A 75 6.12 -4.18 -22.63
C THR A 75 5.46 -3.91 -21.28
N ILE A 76 4.17 -3.54 -21.26
CA ILE A 76 3.42 -3.34 -20.01
C ILE A 76 3.26 -4.65 -19.25
N GLN A 77 2.91 -5.73 -19.95
CA GLN A 77 2.82 -7.06 -19.35
C GLN A 77 4.15 -7.45 -18.68
N TYR A 78 5.29 -7.25 -19.36
CA TYR A 78 6.61 -7.50 -18.79
C TYR A 78 6.89 -6.62 -17.56
N ARG A 79 6.59 -5.32 -17.64
CA ARG A 79 6.73 -4.40 -16.50
C ARG A 79 5.89 -4.87 -15.32
N ARG A 80 4.64 -5.30 -15.52
CA ARG A 80 3.77 -5.81 -14.45
C ARG A 80 4.31 -7.10 -13.84
N THR A 81 4.59 -8.12 -14.65
CA THR A 81 5.02 -9.44 -14.15
C THR A 81 6.34 -9.34 -13.40
N SER A 82 7.33 -8.66 -13.97
CA SER A 82 8.63 -8.48 -13.32
C SER A 82 8.59 -7.56 -12.10
N SER A 83 7.61 -6.65 -12.01
CA SER A 83 7.36 -5.87 -10.79
C SER A 83 6.76 -6.75 -9.69
N PHE A 84 5.82 -7.62 -10.06
CA PHE A 84 5.19 -8.53 -9.11
C PHE A 84 6.19 -9.52 -8.49
N GLU A 85 7.13 -10.03 -9.28
CA GLU A 85 8.23 -10.86 -8.79
C GLU A 85 9.12 -10.11 -7.78
N ARG A 86 9.44 -8.85 -8.07
CA ARG A 86 10.22 -8.00 -7.14
C ARG A 86 9.46 -7.69 -5.86
N LEU A 87 8.18 -7.35 -5.97
CA LEU A 87 7.33 -7.11 -4.81
C LEU A 87 7.20 -8.37 -3.95
N ARG A 88 6.97 -9.54 -4.57
CA ARG A 88 6.92 -10.82 -3.86
C ARG A 88 8.21 -11.06 -3.08
N LYS A 89 9.36 -10.95 -3.74
CA LYS A 89 10.67 -11.16 -3.10
C LYS A 89 10.89 -10.20 -1.93
N TYR A 90 10.63 -8.91 -2.14
CA TYR A 90 10.79 -7.91 -1.08
C TYR A 90 9.89 -8.20 0.12
N LEU A 91 8.61 -8.50 -0.11
CA LEU A 91 7.67 -8.83 0.95
C LEU A 91 8.06 -10.12 1.67
N GLU A 92 8.53 -11.15 0.96
CA GLU A 92 8.98 -12.39 1.57
C GLU A 92 10.24 -12.19 2.44
N GLU A 93 11.15 -11.31 2.06
CA GLU A 93 12.38 -11.02 2.81
C GLU A 93 12.14 -10.13 4.03
N ASN A 94 11.15 -9.22 3.98
CA ASN A 94 10.96 -8.18 5.00
C ASN A 94 9.70 -8.39 5.86
N ALA A 95 8.82 -9.35 5.57
CA ALA A 95 7.59 -9.55 6.36
C ALA A 95 7.85 -9.96 7.81
N ASP A 96 8.94 -10.68 8.07
CA ASP A 96 9.26 -11.19 9.41
C ASP A 96 9.78 -10.07 10.33
N GLU A 97 10.36 -9.00 9.77
CA GLU A 97 10.90 -7.85 10.52
C GLU A 97 9.81 -6.88 11.01
N TRP A 98 8.61 -6.94 10.41
CA TRP A 98 7.49 -6.04 10.73
C TRP A 98 6.51 -6.62 11.76
N ASP A 99 6.84 -7.78 12.35
CA ASP A 99 6.04 -8.46 13.37
C ASP A 99 6.34 -8.00 14.81
N GLU A 100 7.38 -7.17 15.00
CA GLU A 100 7.93 -6.80 16.32
C GLU A 100 7.50 -5.42 16.88
N TRP A 101 6.54 -4.72 16.28
CA TRP A 101 6.07 -3.39 16.75
C TRP A 101 4.57 -3.31 17.00
#